data_AF-A0A316FP09-F1
#
_entry.id   AF-A0A316FP09-F1
#
_cell.length_a   1.000
_cell.length_b   1.000
_cell.length_c   1.000
_cell.angle_alpha   90.00
_cell.angle_beta   90.00
_cell.angle_gamma   90.00
#
_symmetry.space_group_name_H-M   'P 1'
#
loop_
_entity.id
_entity.type
_entity.pdbx_description
1 polymer ?
#
loop_
_entity_poly.entity_id
_entity_poly.type
_entity_poly.pdbx_seq_one_letter_code
_entity_poly.pdbx_strand_id
1 'polypeptide(L)'
;MGHDENEHDTDCSIVLSEVYLYLDLECSEDRRQLIQKHLDECSGCLREFGIEHEVKALVGRCCGDERAPVELRERLRSKLGQLETQTETREYLP
;
A
#
# COMPACT_ATOMS: atom_id res chain seq x y z
N MET A 1 3.94 32.40 3.79
CA MET A 1 2.58 31.84 3.83
C MET A 1 2.08 31.81 2.40
N GLY A 2 2.07 30.64 1.77
CA GLY A 2 1.40 30.42 0.49
C GLY A 2 0.44 29.26 0.69
N HIS A 3 -0.84 29.58 0.83
CA HIS A 3 -1.90 28.59 0.70
C HIS A 3 -2.00 28.27 -0.78
N ASP A 4 -1.70 27.01 -1.13
CA ASP A 4 -2.02 26.44 -2.43
C ASP A 4 -3.55 26.19 -2.40
N GLU A 5 -4.31 27.18 -2.87
CA GLU A 5 -5.77 27.17 -2.85
C GLU A 5 -6.30 26.23 -3.94
N ASN A 6 -6.66 25.00 -3.53
CA ASN A 6 -7.76 24.19 -4.08
C ASN A 6 -8.05 24.31 -5.60
N GLU A 7 -7.10 23.94 -6.47
CA GLU A 7 -7.37 23.71 -7.90
C GLU A 7 -7.90 22.30 -8.20
N HIS A 8 -8.15 21.47 -7.18
CA HIS A 8 -8.56 20.07 -7.31
C HIS A 8 -9.83 19.77 -6.52
N ASP A 9 -10.65 18.86 -7.04
CA ASP A 9 -11.97 18.49 -6.49
C ASP A 9 -11.89 17.91 -5.06
N THR A 10 -10.74 17.33 -4.71
CA THR A 10 -10.46 16.79 -3.36
C THR A 10 -9.54 17.72 -2.58
N ASP A 11 -9.92 18.01 -1.34
CA ASP A 11 -9.12 18.85 -0.43
C ASP A 11 -7.79 18.19 -0.04
N CYS A 12 -6.71 18.97 -0.13
CA CYS A 12 -5.34 18.53 0.16
C CYS A 12 -5.19 17.94 1.58
N SER A 13 -5.92 18.45 2.58
CA SER A 13 -5.82 17.96 3.95
C SER A 13 -6.34 16.54 4.11
N ILE A 14 -7.38 16.18 3.36
CA ILE A 14 -7.95 14.83 3.34
C ILE A 14 -6.92 13.86 2.76
N VAL A 15 -6.33 14.20 1.61
CA VAL A 15 -5.32 13.37 0.93
C VAL A 15 -4.11 13.14 1.82
N LEU A 16 -3.59 14.20 2.44
CA LEU A 16 -2.45 14.08 3.35
C LEU A 16 -2.78 13.28 4.61
N SER A 17 -4.00 13.37 5.14
CA SER A 17 -4.41 12.55 6.29
C SER A 17 -4.49 11.05 5.99
N GLU A 18 -4.72 10.68 4.72
CA GLU A 18 -4.85 9.30 4.27
C GLU A 18 -3.58 8.76 3.58
N VAL A 19 -2.52 9.57 3.51
CA VAL A 19 -1.28 9.24 2.80
C VAL A 19 -0.66 7.92 3.27
N TYR A 20 -0.70 7.63 4.58
CA TYR A 20 -0.17 6.40 5.13
C TYR A 20 -1.02 5.18 4.75
N LEU A 21 -2.34 5.29 4.82
CA LEU A 21 -3.25 4.22 4.39
C LEU A 21 -3.03 3.88 2.92
N TYR A 22 -2.82 4.91 2.08
CA TYR A 22 -2.47 4.72 0.69
C TYR A 22 -1.11 4.03 0.51
N LEU A 23 -0.08 4.47 1.24
CA LEU A 23 1.27 3.88 1.20
C LEU A 23 1.32 2.42 1.69
N ASP A 24 0.46 2.06 2.64
CA ASP A 24 0.33 0.70 3.19
C ASP A 24 -0.63 -0.20 2.40
N LEU A 25 -1.28 0.33 1.36
CA LEU A 25 -2.34 -0.36 0.60
C LEU A 25 -3.54 -0.77 1.47
N GLU A 26 -3.80 -0.01 2.53
CA GLU A 26 -4.89 -0.22 3.50
C GLU A 26 -6.14 0.64 3.20
N CYS A 27 -6.18 1.29 2.04
CA CYS A 27 -7.35 2.03 1.57
C CYS A 27 -8.18 1.18 0.57
N SER A 28 -9.48 1.47 0.46
CA SER A 28 -10.31 0.89 -0.60
C SER A 28 -9.85 1.33 -1.99
N GLU A 29 -10.23 0.58 -3.02
CA GLU A 29 -9.84 0.88 -4.41
C GLU A 29 -10.34 2.26 -4.86
N ASP A 30 -11.57 2.64 -4.51
CA ASP A 30 -12.13 3.97 -4.81
C ASP A 30 -11.30 5.09 -4.19
N ARG A 31 -10.90 4.93 -2.91
CA ARG A 31 -10.06 5.92 -2.21
C ARG A 31 -8.67 5.99 -2.81
N ARG A 32 -8.12 4.85 -3.22
CA ARG A 32 -6.82 4.80 -3.89
C ARG A 32 -6.82 5.60 -5.19
N GLN A 33 -7.85 5.43 -6.02
CA GLN A 33 -7.97 6.16 -7.29
C GLN A 33 -8.13 7.67 -7.07
N LEU A 34 -8.92 8.06 -6.07
CA LEU A 34 -9.13 9.47 -5.70
C LEU A 34 -7.82 10.13 -5.23
N ILE A 35 -7.09 9.49 -4.33
CA ILE A 35 -5.79 9.98 -3.84
C ILE A 35 -4.79 10.06 -4.99
N GLN A 36 -4.73 9.02 -5.84
CA GLN A 36 -3.83 9.00 -7.00
C GLN A 36 -4.12 10.18 -7.94
N LYS A 37 -5.39 10.37 -8.31
CA LYS A 37 -5.79 11.50 -9.17
C LYS A 37 -5.38 12.84 -8.57
N HIS A 38 -5.59 13.04 -7.27
CA HIS A 38 -5.18 14.29 -6.61
C HIS A 38 -3.66 14.47 -6.63
N LEU A 39 -2.87 13.42 -6.38
CA LEU A 39 -1.41 13.50 -6.44
C LEU A 39 -0.88 13.80 -7.86
N ASP A 40 -1.59 13.34 -8.89
CA ASP A 40 -1.26 13.64 -10.29
C ASP A 40 -1.53 15.10 -10.66
N GLU A 41 -2.52 15.73 -10.02
CA GLU A 41 -2.91 17.11 -10.31
C GLU A 41 -2.24 18.14 -9.37
N CYS A 42 -1.96 17.78 -8.11
CA CYS A 42 -1.43 18.67 -7.07
C CYS A 42 0.07 18.45 -6.80
N SER A 43 0.91 19.36 -7.32
CA SER A 43 2.37 19.30 -7.11
C SER A 43 2.81 19.49 -5.65
N GLY A 44 2.00 20.16 -4.82
CA GLY A 44 2.24 20.34 -3.39
C GLY A 44 2.12 19.03 -2.63
N CYS A 45 0.98 18.35 -2.77
CA CYS A 45 0.73 17.05 -2.15
C CYS A 45 1.68 15.97 -2.69
N LEU A 46 2.02 15.99 -3.99
CA LEU A 46 2.99 15.06 -4.56
C LEU A 46 4.38 15.16 -3.89
N ARG A 47 4.80 16.38 -3.53
CA ARG A 47 6.08 16.62 -2.85
C ARG A 47 6.08 16.03 -1.44
N GLU A 48 5.05 16.32 -0.67
CA GLU A 48 4.90 15.81 0.70
C GLU A 48 4.78 14.27 0.69
N PHE A 49 3.94 13.71 -0.19
CA PHE A 49 3.84 12.28 -0.43
C PHE A 49 5.21 11.65 -0.75
N GLY A 50 5.99 12.28 -1.63
CA GLY A 50 7.31 11.79 -2.00
C GLY A 50 8.27 11.70 -0.81
N ILE A 51 8.22 12.66 0.11
CA ILE A 51 9.03 12.62 1.35
C ILE A 51 8.60 11.44 2.21
N GLU A 52 7.30 11.27 2.45
CA GLU A 52 6.76 10.18 3.26
C GLU A 52 7.08 8.80 2.66
N HIS A 53 6.98 8.67 1.34
CA HIS A 53 7.38 7.46 0.61
C HIS A 53 8.86 7.12 0.83
N GLU A 54 9.76 8.11 0.70
CA GLU A 54 11.20 7.89 0.90
C GLU A 54 11.54 7.54 2.34
N VAL A 55 10.87 8.16 3.32
CA VAL A 55 11.01 7.83 4.75
C VAL A 55 10.56 6.39 5.00
N LYS A 56 9.39 5.99 4.50
CA LYS A 56 8.89 4.61 4.61
C LYS A 56 9.86 3.61 3.98
N ALA A 57 10.38 3.91 2.79
CA ALA A 57 11.36 3.07 2.10
C ALA A 57 12.67 2.95 2.89
N LEU A 58 13.16 4.05 3.49
CA LEU A 58 14.35 4.04 4.32
C LEU A 58 14.16 3.16 5.56
N VAL A 59 13.04 3.32 6.28
CA VAL A 59 12.69 2.50 7.44
C VAL A 59 12.60 1.02 7.04
N GLY A 60 11.95 0.70 5.93
CA GLY A 60 11.87 -0.67 5.40
C GLY A 60 13.25 -1.29 5.15
N ARG A 61 14.21 -0.53 4.61
CA ARG A 61 15.58 -1.02 4.39
C ARG A 61 16.38 -1.19 5.68
N CYS A 62 16.25 -0.25 6.62
CA CYS A 62 17.05 -0.25 7.85
C CYS A 62 16.51 -1.20 8.92
N CYS A 63 15.19 -1.39 8.97
CA CYS A 63 14.50 -2.08 10.06
C CYS A 63 13.65 -3.27 9.57
N GLY A 64 13.43 -3.42 8.26
CA GLY A 64 12.54 -4.44 7.69
C GLY A 64 13.25 -5.63 7.03
N ASP A 65 14.58 -5.61 6.90
CA ASP A 65 15.35 -6.71 6.27
C ASP A 65 15.69 -7.86 7.24
N GLU A 66 14.95 -7.98 8.36
CA GLU A 66 15.04 -9.17 9.21
C GLU A 66 14.37 -10.33 8.46
N ARG A 67 15.20 -11.16 7.82
CA ARG A 67 14.72 -12.31 7.05
C ARG A 67 13.94 -13.25 7.96
N ALA A 68 12.68 -13.51 7.59
CA ALA A 68 11.86 -14.49 8.26
C ALA A 68 12.60 -15.84 8.41
N PRO A 69 12.54 -16.49 9.60
CA PRO A 69 13.20 -17.77 9.83
C PRO A 69 12.84 -18.80 8.76
N VAL A 70 13.82 -19.62 8.35
CA VAL A 70 13.65 -20.61 7.27
C VAL A 70 12.47 -21.55 7.58
N GLU A 71 12.37 -22.00 8.83
CA GLU A 71 11.29 -22.87 9.30
C GLU A 71 9.90 -22.26 9.08
N LEU A 72 9.73 -20.96 9.31
CA LEU A 72 8.46 -20.28 9.09
C LEU A 72 8.10 -20.28 7.59
N ARG A 73 9.07 -19.98 6.72
CA ARG A 73 8.86 -19.98 5.27
C ARG A 73 8.52 -21.37 4.74
N GLU A 74 9.21 -22.40 5.22
CA GLU A 74 8.94 -23.79 4.84
C GLU A 74 7.54 -24.23 5.27
N ARG A 75 7.15 -23.91 6.51
CA ARG A 75 5.79 -24.18 7.02
C ARG A 75 4.72 -23.47 6.18
N LEU A 76 4.95 -22.21 5.80
CA LEU A 76 4.02 -21.45 4.95
C LEU A 76 3.89 -22.07 3.56
N ARG A 77 5.01 -22.41 2.91
CA ARG A 77 5.01 -23.06 1.58
C ARG A 77 4.26 -24.39 1.58
N SER A 78 4.51 -25.24 2.58
CA SER A 78 3.81 -26.52 2.72
C SER A 78 2.30 -26.33 2.90
N LYS A 79 1.88 -25.35 3.72
CA LYS A 79 0.46 -25.04 3.91
C LYS A 79 -0.20 -24.50 2.64
N LEU A 80 0.48 -23.61 1.92
CA LEU A 80 -0.03 -23.06 0.66
C LEU A 80 -0.25 -24.17 -0.38
N GLY A 81 0.72 -25.05 -0.58
CA GLY A 81 0.58 -26.18 -1.51
C GLY A 81 -0.57 -27.15 -1.15
N GLN A 82 -0.83 -27.34 0.15
CA GLN A 82 -1.98 -28.13 0.62
C GLN A 82 -3.32 -27.45 0.28
N LEU A 83 -3.40 -26.12 0.39
CA LEU A 83 -4.61 -25.36 0.06
C LEU A 83 -4.89 -25.35 -1.44
N GLU A 84 -3.85 -25.22 -2.27
CA GLU A 84 -3.96 -25.32 -3.74
C GLU A 84 -4.53 -26.69 -4.14
N THR A 85 -3.94 -27.77 -3.63
CA THR A 85 -4.39 -29.15 -3.91
C THR A 85 -5.84 -29.39 -3.46
N GLN A 86 -6.24 -28.81 -2.32
CA GLN A 86 -7.62 -28.93 -1.80
C GLN A 86 -8.64 -28.18 -2.67
N THR A 87 -8.23 -27.05 -3.26
CA THR A 87 -9.10 -26.26 -4.15
C THR A 87 -9.34 -27.02 -5.43
N GLU A 88 -8.28 -27.54 -6.07
CA GLU A 88 -8.37 -28.39 -7.26
C GLU A 88 -9.20 -29.67 -7.02
N THR A 89 -9.05 -30.30 -5.86
CA THR A 89 -9.82 -31.50 -5.51
C THR A 89 -11.31 -31.19 -5.33
N ARG A 90 -11.67 -30.03 -4.76
CA ARG A 90 -13.07 -29.59 -4.58
C ARG A 90 -13.73 -29.21 -5.90
N GLU A 91 -12.99 -28.66 -6.85
CA GLU A 91 -13.50 -28.29 -8.18
C GLU A 91 -13.69 -29.52 -9.10
N TYR A 92 -13.03 -30.63 -8.79
CA TYR A 92 -13.12 -31.89 -9.56
C TYR A 92 -14.09 -32.94 -8.97
N LEU A 93 -14.78 -32.61 -7.87
CA LEU A 93 -15.84 -33.44 -7.30
C LEU A 93 -17.19 -33.08 -7.96
N PRO A 94 -17.89 -34.03 -8.60
CA PRO A 94 -19.20 -33.80 -9.21
C PRO A 94 -20.31 -33.54 -8.19
#